data_AF-A0A3F2TZ17-F1
#
_entry.id   AF-A0A3F2TZ17-F1
#
_cell.length_a   1.000
_cell.length_b   1.000
_cell.length_c   1.000
_cell.angle_alpha   90.00
_cell.angle_beta   90.00
_cell.angle_gamma   90.00
#
_symmetry.space_group_name_H-M   'P 1'
#
loop_
_entity.id
_entity.type
_entity.pdbx_description
1 polymer ?
#
loop_
_entity_poly.entity_id
_entity_poly.type
_entity_poly.pdbx_seq_one_letter_code
_entity_poly.pdbx_strand_id
1 'polypeptide(L)'
;MSLVIALAIDGPLHKAADAVRTYRGLTPGGASLDDAPVHLPTAGEYLDAWAQLVLEDDASVLRRDQIEVDMAFPAIAIHSAAGTKRWQPVGSLPNHWQSTGHRRSTTINGAALVDALKELFPKEKN
;
A
#
# COMPACT_ATOMS: atom_id res chain seq x y z
N MET A 1 -3.31 -7.90 3.86
CA MET A 1 -3.63 -6.72 3.01
C MET A 1 -3.87 -7.01 1.52
N SER A 2 -3.76 -8.25 1.04
CA SER A 2 -3.90 -8.59 -0.39
C SER A 2 -5.27 -8.27 -1.00
N LEU A 3 -6.37 -8.50 -0.28
CA LEU A 3 -7.73 -8.21 -0.77
C LEU A 3 -7.94 -6.71 -1.04
N VAL A 4 -7.44 -5.85 -0.14
CA VAL A 4 -7.54 -4.39 -0.26
C VAL A 4 -6.81 -3.92 -1.52
N ILE A 5 -5.61 -4.44 -1.77
CA ILE A 5 -4.84 -4.15 -2.99
C ILE A 5 -5.60 -4.60 -4.23
N ALA A 6 -6.11 -5.84 -4.24
CA ALA A 6 -6.84 -6.38 -5.40
C ALA A 6 -8.09 -5.55 -5.74
N LEU A 7 -8.84 -5.10 -4.73
CA LEU A 7 -10.01 -4.23 -4.90
C LEU A 7 -9.62 -2.84 -5.39
N ALA A 8 -8.57 -2.24 -4.82
CA ALA A 8 -8.13 -0.88 -5.18
C ALA A 8 -7.56 -0.76 -6.60
N ILE A 9 -7.09 -1.87 -7.19
CA ILE A 9 -6.56 -1.91 -8.56
C ILE A 9 -7.67 -1.92 -9.61
N ASP A 10 -8.92 -2.24 -9.23
CA ASP A 10 -10.09 -2.26 -10.12
C ASP A 10 -9.83 -3.01 -11.45
N GLY A 11 -9.10 -4.13 -11.34
CA GLY A 11 -8.66 -4.94 -12.48
C GLY A 11 -9.51 -6.21 -12.67
N PRO A 12 -9.42 -6.87 -13.84
CA PRO A 12 -10.08 -8.15 -14.06
C PRO A 12 -9.66 -9.20 -13.01
N LEU A 13 -10.63 -9.96 -12.47
CA LEU A 13 -10.40 -10.90 -11.36
C LEU A 13 -9.26 -11.90 -11.63
N HIS A 14 -9.15 -12.41 -12.85
CA HIS A 14 -8.09 -13.36 -13.23
C HIS A 14 -6.67 -12.77 -13.15
N LYS A 15 -6.52 -11.45 -13.11
CA LYS A 15 -5.23 -10.75 -12.95
C LYS A 15 -4.95 -10.33 -11.51
N ALA A 16 -5.89 -10.52 -10.59
CA ALA A 16 -5.78 -10.01 -9.22
C ALA A 16 -4.54 -10.57 -8.50
N ALA A 17 -4.23 -11.85 -8.68
CA ALA A 17 -3.06 -12.47 -8.03
C ALA A 17 -1.74 -11.84 -8.49
N ASP A 18 -1.58 -11.63 -9.80
CA ASP A 18 -0.39 -11.01 -10.38
C ASP A 18 -0.28 -9.55 -9.94
N ALA A 19 -1.40 -8.82 -9.98
CA ALA A 19 -1.46 -7.44 -9.54
C ALA A 19 -1.07 -7.30 -8.06
N VAL A 20 -1.60 -8.16 -7.18
CA VAL A 20 -1.22 -8.20 -5.77
C VAL A 20 0.28 -8.47 -5.61
N ARG A 21 0.85 -9.43 -6.34
CA ARG A 21 2.30 -9.72 -6.29
C ARG A 21 3.12 -8.50 -6.70
N THR A 22 2.74 -7.83 -7.80
CA THR A 22 3.41 -6.62 -8.28
C THR A 22 3.39 -5.51 -7.23
N TYR A 23 2.21 -5.17 -6.70
CA TYR A 23 2.07 -4.04 -5.77
C TYR A 23 2.70 -4.32 -4.41
N ARG A 24 2.68 -5.58 -3.95
CA ARG A 24 3.37 -5.97 -2.72
C ARG A 24 4.88 -5.91 -2.86
N GLY A 25 5.44 -6.13 -4.06
CA GLY A 25 6.87 -6.10 -4.33
C GLY A 25 7.47 -4.71 -4.59
N LEU A 26 6.69 -3.64 -4.52
CA LEU A 26 7.18 -2.28 -4.75
C LEU A 26 8.17 -1.85 -3.67
N THR A 27 9.19 -1.07 -4.04
CA THR A 27 10.26 -0.63 -3.15
C THR A 27 10.12 0.85 -2.78
N PRO A 28 10.60 1.26 -1.59
CA PRO A 28 10.55 2.66 -1.18
C PRO A 28 11.22 3.58 -2.20
N GLY A 29 10.51 4.61 -2.66
CA GLY A 29 11.02 5.62 -3.59
C GLY A 29 11.46 5.10 -4.96
N GLY A 30 11.20 3.83 -5.31
CA GLY A 30 11.74 3.21 -6.52
C GLY A 30 13.24 3.00 -6.49
N ALA A 31 13.85 2.94 -5.30
CA ALA A 31 15.29 2.85 -5.11
C ALA A 31 15.93 1.77 -6.02
N SER A 32 17.10 2.09 -6.61
CA SER A 32 17.95 1.07 -7.23
C SER A 32 18.43 0.11 -6.16
N LEU A 33 18.44 -1.19 -6.48
CA LEU A 33 18.90 -2.24 -5.58
C LEU A 33 20.39 -2.58 -5.77
N ASP A 34 21.07 -1.96 -6.74
CA ASP A 34 22.46 -2.30 -7.12
C ASP A 34 23.45 -2.12 -5.95
N ASP A 35 23.22 -1.12 -5.09
CA ASP A 35 24.00 -0.82 -3.88
C ASP A 35 23.13 -0.75 -2.60
N ALA A 36 21.92 -1.32 -2.64
CA ALA A 36 20.98 -1.22 -1.53
C ALA A 36 21.41 -2.09 -0.33
N PRO A 37 20.95 -1.76 0.90
CA PRO A 37 21.03 -2.68 2.03
C PRO A 37 20.45 -4.05 1.65
N VAL A 38 20.97 -5.11 2.27
CA VAL A 38 20.57 -6.52 2.02
C VAL A 38 19.05 -6.72 2.07
N HIS A 39 18.34 -5.87 2.81
CA HIS A 39 16.89 -5.87 2.86
C HIS A 39 16.34 -4.44 2.90
N LEU A 40 15.43 -4.13 1.98
CA LEU A 40 14.58 -2.94 2.00
C LEU A 40 13.13 -3.38 2.17
N PRO A 41 12.39 -2.84 3.16
CA PRO A 41 11.02 -3.25 3.41
C PRO A 41 10.12 -2.85 2.24
N THR A 42 9.49 -3.86 1.66
CA THR A 42 8.58 -3.76 0.54
C THR A 42 7.26 -3.09 0.95
N ALA A 43 6.46 -2.67 -0.05
CA ALA A 43 5.11 -2.18 0.22
C ALA A 43 4.23 -3.23 0.92
N GLY A 44 4.38 -4.51 0.56
CA GLY A 44 3.65 -5.61 1.18
C GLY A 44 3.95 -5.77 2.66
N GLU A 45 5.24 -5.74 3.04
CA GLU A 45 5.67 -5.83 4.44
C GLU A 45 5.19 -4.63 5.25
N TYR A 46 5.26 -3.42 4.67
CA TYR A 46 4.75 -2.22 5.34
C TYR A 46 3.23 -2.30 5.60
N LEU A 47 2.46 -2.72 4.58
CA LEU A 47 1.01 -2.83 4.70
C LEU A 47 0.60 -3.92 5.70
N ASP A 48 1.34 -5.03 5.78
CA ASP A 48 1.07 -6.08 6.76
C ASP A 48 1.39 -5.61 8.19
N ALA A 49 2.50 -4.89 8.40
CA ALA A 49 2.80 -4.25 9.69
C ALA A 49 1.73 -3.23 10.09
N TRP A 50 1.22 -2.46 9.12
CA TRP A 50 0.11 -1.53 9.33
C TRP A 50 -1.15 -2.26 9.78
N ALA A 51 -1.52 -3.35 9.10
CA ALA A 51 -2.68 -4.16 9.48
C ALA A 51 -2.51 -4.81 10.86
N GLN A 52 -1.30 -5.27 11.19
CA GLN A 52 -1.00 -5.84 12.51
C GLN A 52 -1.20 -4.81 13.63
N LEU A 53 -0.70 -3.58 13.47
CA LEU A 53 -0.91 -2.49 14.42
C LEU A 53 -2.40 -2.20 14.67
N VAL A 54 -3.22 -2.26 13.61
CA VAL A 54 -4.67 -2.10 13.73
C VAL A 54 -5.29 -3.19 14.59
N LEU A 55 -4.87 -4.44 14.39
CA LEU A 55 -5.37 -5.60 15.14
C LEU A 55 -4.87 -5.62 16.60
N GLU A 56 -3.71 -5.05 16.88
CA GLU A 56 -3.14 -4.95 18.23
C GLU A 56 -3.74 -3.80 19.07
N ASP A 57 -4.59 -2.97 18.46
CA ASP A 57 -5.35 -1.85 19.05
C ASP A 57 -4.59 -0.52 19.22
N ASP A 58 -3.43 -0.36 18.57
CA ASP A 58 -2.71 0.91 18.45
C ASP A 58 -3.03 1.64 17.12
N ALA A 59 -4.32 1.72 16.80
CA ALA A 59 -4.78 2.19 15.48
C ALA A 59 -5.00 3.72 15.42
N SER A 60 -4.89 4.44 16.54
CA SER A 60 -5.36 5.84 16.66
C SER A 60 -4.66 6.79 15.68
N VAL A 61 -3.35 6.61 15.48
CA VAL A 61 -2.54 7.38 14.54
C VAL A 61 -2.92 7.04 13.09
N LEU A 62 -3.19 5.75 12.83
CA LEU A 62 -3.45 5.21 11.50
C LEU A 62 -4.81 5.64 10.93
N ARG A 63 -5.77 6.03 11.79
CA ARG A 63 -7.07 6.55 11.37
C ARG A 63 -6.98 7.86 10.57
N ARG A 64 -5.89 8.60 10.72
CA ARG A 64 -5.65 9.86 10.00
C ARG A 64 -4.92 9.66 8.68
N ASP A 65 -4.40 8.45 8.44
CA ASP A 65 -3.65 8.15 7.22
C ASP A 65 -4.58 7.97 6.02
N GLN A 66 -4.01 8.09 4.82
CA GLN A 66 -4.66 7.72 3.57
C GLN A 66 -3.73 6.83 2.76
N ILE A 67 -4.27 5.75 2.20
CA ILE A 67 -3.54 4.84 1.33
C ILE A 67 -4.01 5.10 -0.10
N GLU A 68 -3.14 5.65 -0.93
CA GLU A 68 -3.36 5.84 -2.36
C GLU A 68 -2.72 4.69 -3.15
N VAL A 69 -3.49 4.05 -4.02
CA VAL A 69 -3.04 3.02 -4.95
C VAL A 69 -3.16 3.60 -6.36
N ASP A 70 -2.04 3.82 -7.05
CA ASP A 70 -2.00 4.31 -8.43
C ASP A 70 -1.98 3.12 -9.40
N MET A 71 -2.96 3.10 -10.30
CA MET A 71 -3.22 2.03 -11.24
C MET A 71 -2.66 2.32 -12.64
N ALA A 72 -2.42 3.59 -12.96
CA ALA A 72 -1.82 3.98 -14.24
C ALA A 72 -0.32 3.67 -14.27
N PHE A 73 0.30 3.71 -13.09
CA PHE A 73 1.67 3.28 -12.85
C PHE A 73 1.73 2.59 -11.50
N PRO A 74 2.18 1.32 -11.38
CA PRO A 74 2.13 0.56 -10.13
C PRO A 74 2.84 1.29 -8.99
N ALA A 75 2.08 1.98 -8.14
CA ALA A 75 2.62 2.73 -7.02
C ALA A 75 1.64 2.73 -5.85
N ILE A 76 2.20 2.78 -4.65
CA ILE A 76 1.45 2.97 -3.40
C ILE A 76 2.01 4.20 -2.71
N ALA A 77 1.13 5.07 -2.23
CA ALA A 77 1.50 6.17 -1.35
C ALA A 77 0.71 6.11 -0.05
N ILE A 78 1.37 6.39 1.06
CA ILE A 78 0.74 6.53 2.37
C ILE A 78 0.94 7.96 2.82
N HIS A 79 -0.17 8.70 2.89
CA HIS A 79 -0.20 10.06 3.39
C HIS A 79 -0.49 10.04 4.88
N SER A 80 0.44 10.53 5.68
CA SER A 80 0.32 10.64 7.14
C SER A 80 0.64 12.07 7.59
N ALA A 81 0.41 12.37 8.87
CA ALA A 81 0.84 13.64 9.45
C ALA A 81 2.36 13.88 9.39
N ALA A 82 3.16 12.81 9.33
CA ALA A 82 4.61 12.89 9.20
C ALA A 82 5.09 13.11 7.75
N GLY A 83 4.18 13.10 6.78
CA GLY A 83 4.47 13.22 5.36
C GLY A 83 3.99 12.03 4.53
N THR A 84 4.40 12.01 3.26
CA THR A 84 4.02 10.97 2.30
C THR A 84 5.16 9.98 2.10
N LYS A 85 4.91 8.70 2.36
CA LYS A 85 5.79 7.59 1.96
C LYS A 85 5.31 7.00 0.64
N ARG A 86 6.21 6.69 -0.27
CA ARG A 86 5.88 6.14 -1.60
C ARG A 86 6.65 4.86 -1.88
N TRP A 87 5.98 3.90 -2.49
CA TRP A 87 6.56 2.68 -3.05
C TRP A 87 6.27 2.61 -4.55
N GLN A 88 7.29 2.26 -5.32
CA GLN A 88 7.26 2.24 -6.78
C GLN A 88 8.12 1.06 -7.29
N PRO A 89 8.08 0.72 -8.59
CA PRO A 89 8.94 -0.31 -9.16
C PRO A 89 10.42 0.07 -9.01
N VAL A 90 11.28 -0.94 -8.88
CA VAL A 90 12.73 -0.73 -8.78
C VAL A 90 13.25 0.06 -9.98
N GLY A 91 14.12 1.04 -9.72
CA GLY A 91 14.73 1.89 -10.74
C GLY A 91 13.83 3.01 -11.28
N SER A 92 12.61 3.18 -10.74
CA SER A 92 11.75 4.29 -11.13
C SER A 92 12.20 5.62 -10.49
N LEU A 93 12.06 6.73 -11.21
CA LEU A 93 12.31 8.06 -10.67
C LEU A 93 11.08 8.55 -9.86
N PRO A 94 11.20 8.71 -8.53
CA PRO A 94 10.09 9.16 -7.71
C PRO A 94 9.68 10.60 -8.09
N ASN A 95 8.37 10.86 -8.14
CA ASN A 95 7.76 12.16 -8.43
C ASN A 95 7.86 12.65 -9.89
N HIS A 96 8.31 11.81 -10.83
CA HIS A 96 8.22 12.12 -12.25
C HIS A 96 6.89 11.65 -12.85
N TRP A 97 6.29 12.49 -13.69
CA TRP A 97 5.15 12.09 -14.52
C TRP A 97 5.62 10.98 -15.47
N GLN A 98 5.09 9.78 -15.30
CA GLN A 98 5.35 8.67 -16.21
C GLN A 98 4.38 8.76 -17.40
N SER A 99 4.89 8.64 -18.63
CA SER A 99 4.18 9.02 -19.86
C SER A 99 2.95 8.17 -20.22
N THR A 100 2.57 7.21 -19.38
CA THR A 100 1.50 6.24 -19.64
C THR A 100 0.13 6.77 -19.22
N GLY A 101 -0.35 7.77 -19.97
CA GLY A 101 -1.75 8.20 -19.93
C GLY A 101 -2.19 8.99 -18.69
N HIS A 102 -3.50 9.10 -18.49
CA HIS A 102 -4.07 9.79 -17.34
C HIS A 102 -3.86 8.97 -16.06
N ARG A 103 -3.37 9.65 -15.02
CA ARG A 103 -3.26 9.08 -13.68
C ARG A 103 -4.63 8.60 -13.21
N ARG A 104 -4.70 7.35 -12.75
CA ARG A 104 -5.89 6.77 -12.11
C ARG A 104 -5.46 6.19 -10.78
N SER A 105 -6.06 6.65 -9.69
CA SER A 105 -5.76 6.12 -8.36
C SER A 105 -7.03 5.93 -7.54
N THR A 106 -6.95 5.01 -6.58
CA THR A 106 -7.95 4.79 -5.55
C THR A 106 -7.35 5.17 -4.21
N THR A 107 -8.02 6.06 -3.48
CA THR A 107 -7.60 6.47 -2.13
C THR A 107 -8.52 5.85 -1.09
N ILE A 108 -7.92 5.12 -0.16
CA ILE A 108 -8.58 4.47 0.96
C ILE A 108 -8.29 5.30 2.21
N ASN A 109 -9.36 5.72 2.90
CA ASN A 109 -9.23 6.40 4.18
C ASN A 109 -8.80 5.39 5.27
N GLY A 110 -7.78 5.75 6.04
CA GLY A 110 -7.25 4.91 7.12
C GLY A 110 -8.29 4.56 8.16
N ALA A 111 -9.18 5.48 8.55
CA ALA A 111 -10.28 5.20 9.47
C ALA A 111 -11.22 4.12 8.93
N ALA A 112 -11.60 4.20 7.65
CA ALA A 112 -12.47 3.21 7.01
C ALA A 112 -11.80 1.83 6.96
N LEU A 113 -10.50 1.78 6.66
CA LEU A 113 -9.76 0.52 6.66
C LEU A 113 -9.61 -0.06 8.08
N VAL A 114 -9.36 0.78 9.09
CA VAL A 114 -9.32 0.36 10.50
C VAL A 114 -10.66 -0.27 10.90
N ASP A 115 -11.77 0.40 10.59
CA ASP A 115 -13.10 -0.09 10.94
C ASP A 115 -13.40 -1.42 10.24
N ALA A 116 -13.10 -1.52 8.93
CA ALA A 116 -13.27 -2.76 8.17
C ALA A 116 -12.42 -3.92 8.72
N LEU A 117 -11.16 -3.68 9.07
CA LEU A 117 -10.29 -4.72 9.62
C LEU A 117 -10.78 -5.21 10.99
N LYS A 118 -11.22 -4.29 11.86
CA LYS A 118 -11.75 -4.66 13.19
C LYS A 118 -13.08 -5.41 13.10
N GLU A 119 -13.91 -5.09 12.10
CA GLU A 119 -15.17 -5.79 11.84
C GLU A 119 -14.92 -7.20 11.27
N LEU A 120 -14.02 -7.32 10.30
CA LEU A 120 -13.71 -8.60 9.65
C LEU A 120 -12.91 -9.56 10.55
N PHE A 121 -12.10 -9.02 11.45
CA PHE A 121 -11.22 -9.79 12.34
C PHE A 121 -11.41 -9.34 13.80
N PRO A 122 -12.56 -9.62 14.41
CA PRO A 122 -12.80 -9.26 15.81
C PRO A 122 -11.85 -10.03 16.72
N LYS A 123 -11.32 -9.36 17.76
CA LYS A 123 -10.64 -10.08 18.86
C LYS A 123 -11.67 -11.01 19.52
N GLU A 124 -11.29 -12.27 19.74
CA GLU A 124 -12.11 -13.20 20.51
C GLU A 124 -12.42 -12.58 21.88
N LYS A 125 -13.71 -12.53 22.24
CA LYS A 125 -14.14 -12.12 23.57
C LYS A 125 -13.86 -13.29 24.51
N ASN A 126 -12.74 -13.24 25.22
CA ASN A 126 -12.54 -14.05 26.43
C ASN A 126 -13.52 -13.62 27.53
#